data_AF-A0A8J6DKB4-F1
#
_entry.id   AF-A0A8J6DKB4-F1
#
_cell.length_a   1.000
_cell.length_b   1.000
_cell.length_c   1.000
_cell.angle_alpha   90.00
_cell.angle_beta   90.00
_cell.angle_gamma   90.00
#
_symmetry.space_group_name_H-M   'P 1'
#
loop_
_entity.id
_entity.type
_entity.pdbx_description
1 polymer ?
#
loop_
_entity_poly.entity_id
_entity_poly.type
_entity_poly.pdbx_seq_one_letter_code
_entity_poly.pdbx_strand_id
1 'polypeptide(L)'
;ILTSPEASAYCPLHPPIRNRNRGSRGRSAGPRRSWRRADRCDAAESGNMSDPTRERAGLRRYSELPVWVVEDHQEVLPYIYRAIGSRHLPANNINFMHFDSHPDLLIPVNMPADTVFDKETLFGELSIENWIMPAVYAGHFSHVIWLHPPWAQQIREGKHHFLVGKDTSTTTIRVTSTDHYFLSDGLYVTEEQLQNQKPLQLDVIMVKPYKLCNSQEENDATSSAKKPKLALEDAENTASANSDSYSEGLEKDTLAQRKGQTCLEPSCSCSPEDQEGQTGEILEILKKGDAFVLDIDLDFFSVKNPFKEMFTQEEYKILQELYQFKRPDGNLTEDDLVDCVDTRTHQLEDLEATFADLCDGDDEETVQKWASNPGMESLVPLVQSLKKRMEVPDYEMVHQAGLTCDYSELPHHVSTEQEIEYLIQSVYYLLKNLPKPALVTIARSSLDDYCPSEQVDTIQEKVLNVLRSLYGTLDIHL
;
A
#
# COMPACT_ATOMS: atom_id res chain seq x y z
N ILE A 1 43.36 7.25 -9.52
CA ILE A 1 43.19 5.80 -9.33
C ILE A 1 43.09 5.54 -7.83
N LEU A 2 41.90 5.78 -7.30
CA LEU A 2 41.44 5.32 -6.00
C LEU A 2 40.10 4.67 -6.32
N THR A 3 39.95 3.41 -5.96
CA THR A 3 38.76 2.61 -6.20
C THR A 3 37.74 2.94 -5.12
N SER A 4 36.52 3.26 -5.53
CA SER A 4 35.37 3.34 -4.61
C SER A 4 35.18 2.00 -3.89
N PRO A 5 34.71 2.00 -2.63
CA PRO A 5 34.14 0.80 -2.03
C PRO A 5 32.92 0.34 -2.82
N GLU A 6 32.62 -0.95 -2.74
CA GLU A 6 31.45 -1.56 -3.38
C GLU A 6 30.17 -1.04 -2.68
N ALA A 7 29.17 -0.62 -3.46
CA ALA A 7 27.89 -0.20 -2.91
C ALA A 7 27.21 -1.38 -2.20
N SER A 8 26.75 -1.16 -0.97
CA SER A 8 25.92 -2.13 -0.27
C SER A 8 24.59 -2.30 -1.01
N ALA A 9 24.02 -3.50 -0.97
CA ALA A 9 22.71 -3.74 -1.57
C ALA A 9 21.62 -3.15 -0.68
N TYR A 10 20.72 -2.38 -1.29
CA TYR A 10 19.49 -1.89 -0.66
C TYR A 10 18.71 -3.07 -0.08
N CYS A 11 18.42 -3.06 1.21
CA CYS A 11 17.59 -4.08 1.84
C CYS A 11 16.12 -3.66 1.68
N PRO A 12 15.28 -4.42 0.97
CA PRO A 12 13.88 -4.06 0.75
C PRO A 12 13.07 -4.07 2.06
N LEU A 13 12.01 -3.26 2.09
CA LEU A 13 11.10 -3.11 3.23
C LEU A 13 10.40 -4.44 3.59
N HIS A 14 11.03 -5.23 4.45
CA HIS A 14 10.48 -6.44 5.02
C HIS A 14 10.59 -6.42 6.56
N PRO A 15 9.48 -6.21 7.30
CA PRO A 15 9.47 -6.46 8.73
C PRO A 15 9.71 -7.97 9.02
N PRO A 16 10.24 -8.32 10.20
CA PRO A 16 10.89 -9.60 10.38
C PRO A 16 9.90 -10.77 10.58
N ILE A 17 9.80 -11.64 9.58
CA ILE A 17 9.07 -12.91 9.66
C ILE A 17 9.54 -13.71 10.89
N ARG A 18 8.67 -13.83 11.91
CA ARG A 18 8.92 -14.57 13.14
C ARG A 18 9.11 -16.07 12.90
N ASN A 19 10.35 -16.47 12.61
CA ASN A 19 10.69 -17.81 12.19
C ASN A 19 10.62 -18.85 13.33
N ARG A 20 9.41 -19.37 13.61
CA ARG A 20 9.18 -20.43 14.62
C ARG A 20 9.61 -21.80 14.11
N ASN A 21 10.81 -22.23 14.54
CA ASN A 21 11.24 -23.61 14.78
C ASN A 21 10.53 -24.72 13.96
N ARG A 22 11.16 -25.20 12.88
CA ARG A 22 10.96 -26.57 12.38
C ARG A 22 12.28 -27.33 12.29
N GLY A 23 12.25 -28.55 12.84
CA GLY A 23 13.45 -29.31 13.18
C GLY A 23 14.19 -29.93 12.00
N SER A 24 15.50 -30.06 12.19
CA SER A 24 16.45 -30.64 11.24
C SER A 24 16.19 -32.13 10.94
N ARG A 25 16.07 -32.47 9.66
CA ARG A 25 16.34 -33.82 9.12
C ARG A 25 16.98 -33.73 7.74
N GLY A 26 18.31 -33.78 7.71
CA GLY A 26 19.07 -33.75 6.45
C GLY A 26 18.95 -35.04 5.65
N ARG A 27 19.17 -34.96 4.33
CA ARG A 27 19.41 -36.09 3.44
C ARG A 27 20.39 -35.72 2.31
N SER A 28 21.58 -36.29 2.41
CA SER A 28 22.52 -36.71 1.36
C SER A 28 22.33 -36.23 -0.09
N ALA A 29 23.39 -35.65 -0.66
CA ALA A 29 23.53 -35.36 -2.08
C ALA A 29 23.66 -36.60 -3.00
N GLY A 30 23.28 -36.44 -4.28
CA GLY A 30 23.43 -37.40 -5.38
C GLY A 30 23.41 -36.69 -6.75
N PRO A 31 23.98 -37.25 -7.82
CA PRO A 31 24.98 -36.50 -8.58
C PRO A 31 24.54 -35.81 -9.88
N ARG A 32 25.32 -34.78 -10.23
CA ARG A 32 25.33 -34.04 -11.51
C ARG A 32 25.33 -34.94 -12.75
N ARG A 33 24.64 -34.49 -13.81
CA ARG A 33 24.93 -34.88 -15.20
C ARG A 33 25.03 -33.65 -16.10
N SER A 34 26.25 -33.38 -16.57
CA SER A 34 26.54 -32.40 -17.62
C SER A 34 26.28 -32.97 -19.01
N TRP A 35 25.79 -32.17 -19.96
CA TRP A 35 26.17 -32.30 -21.37
C TRP A 35 26.12 -30.97 -22.14
N ARG A 36 27.32 -30.48 -22.48
CA ARG A 36 27.73 -29.71 -23.67
C ARG A 36 27.06 -28.36 -24.01
N ARG A 37 27.93 -27.34 -24.04
CA ARG A 37 27.80 -26.17 -24.91
C ARG A 37 27.56 -26.58 -26.37
N ALA A 38 26.80 -25.75 -27.08
CA ALA A 38 27.02 -25.49 -28.49
C ALA A 38 27.12 -23.97 -28.65
N ASP A 39 28.33 -23.46 -28.86
CA ASP A 39 28.54 -22.04 -29.14
C ASP A 39 27.91 -21.69 -30.49
N ARG A 40 27.10 -20.64 -30.54
CA ARG A 40 26.76 -19.96 -31.79
C ARG A 40 26.52 -18.47 -31.51
N CYS A 41 27.56 -17.68 -31.79
CA CYS A 41 27.43 -16.24 -31.92
C CYS A 41 26.79 -15.97 -33.28
N ASP A 42 25.56 -15.47 -33.29
CA ASP A 42 24.98 -14.81 -34.46
C ASP A 42 24.61 -13.39 -34.04
N ALA A 43 25.33 -12.40 -34.57
CA ALA A 43 25.03 -11.00 -34.35
C ALA A 43 23.77 -10.63 -35.14
N ALA A 44 22.74 -10.14 -34.46
CA ALA A 44 21.55 -9.62 -35.11
C ALA A 44 21.74 -8.12 -35.41
N GLU A 45 21.91 -7.81 -36.69
CA GLU A 45 22.02 -6.44 -37.19
C GLU A 45 20.73 -5.63 -36.98
N SER A 46 20.87 -4.30 -36.97
CA SER A 46 19.78 -3.33 -36.95
C SER A 46 18.85 -3.49 -38.16
N GLY A 47 17.71 -4.17 -37.97
CA GLY A 47 16.68 -4.40 -38.98
C GLY A 47 15.43 -3.57 -38.76
N ASN A 48 15.41 -2.33 -39.27
CA ASN A 48 14.21 -1.48 -39.24
C ASN A 48 13.27 -1.85 -40.40
N MET A 49 12.26 -2.68 -40.15
CA MET A 49 11.24 -3.00 -41.17
C MET A 49 9.91 -3.37 -40.53
N SER A 50 8.93 -2.48 -40.63
CA SER A 50 7.55 -2.70 -40.22
C SER A 50 6.82 -3.61 -41.21
N ASP A 51 6.52 -4.85 -40.81
CA ASP A 51 5.59 -5.73 -41.52
C ASP A 51 4.15 -5.28 -41.21
N PRO A 52 3.38 -4.79 -42.20
CA PRO A 52 2.03 -4.26 -41.98
C PRO A 52 0.94 -5.35 -41.95
N THR A 53 1.27 -6.64 -41.94
CA THR A 53 0.30 -7.73 -42.17
C THR A 53 -0.08 -8.58 -40.95
N ARG A 54 0.36 -8.24 -39.73
CA ARG A 54 -0.27 -8.76 -38.52
C ARG A 54 -1.59 -8.02 -38.23
N GLU A 55 -2.69 -8.60 -38.71
CA GLU A 55 -4.04 -8.22 -38.31
C GLU A 55 -4.15 -8.11 -36.77
N ARG A 56 -4.83 -7.08 -36.28
CA ARG A 56 -5.15 -6.90 -34.86
C ARG A 56 -6.11 -8.00 -34.39
N ALA A 57 -5.58 -9.19 -34.08
CA ALA A 57 -6.29 -10.18 -33.30
C ALA A 57 -6.67 -9.55 -31.95
N GLY A 58 -7.97 -9.36 -31.72
CA GLY A 58 -8.48 -8.69 -30.53
C GLY A 58 -8.09 -9.39 -29.23
N LEU A 59 -8.18 -8.64 -28.12
CA LEU A 59 -7.90 -9.17 -26.79
C LEU A 59 -8.76 -10.41 -26.50
N ARG A 60 -8.11 -11.42 -25.92
CA ARG A 60 -8.78 -12.60 -25.39
C ARG A 60 -9.58 -12.22 -24.15
N ARG A 61 -10.62 -13.00 -23.87
CA ARG A 61 -11.43 -12.88 -22.66
C ARG A 61 -11.39 -14.20 -21.90
N TYR A 62 -11.28 -14.10 -20.58
CA TYR A 62 -11.49 -15.25 -19.69
C TYR A 62 -12.98 -15.63 -19.67
N SER A 63 -13.27 -16.90 -19.36
CA SER A 63 -14.65 -17.39 -19.19
C SER A 63 -15.28 -16.90 -17.88
N GLU A 64 -14.47 -16.83 -16.84
CA GLU A 64 -14.79 -16.33 -15.50
C GLU A 64 -13.77 -15.23 -15.16
N LEU A 65 -14.04 -14.35 -14.20
CA LEU A 65 -13.10 -13.27 -13.88
C LEU A 65 -11.96 -13.82 -13.02
N PRO A 66 -10.69 -13.82 -13.48
CA PRO A 66 -9.59 -14.23 -12.63
C PRO A 66 -9.35 -13.24 -11.50
N VAL A 67 -9.12 -13.79 -10.30
CA VAL A 67 -8.72 -13.07 -9.10
C VAL A 67 -7.48 -13.77 -8.55
N TRP A 68 -6.34 -13.07 -8.51
CA TRP A 68 -5.13 -13.57 -7.81
C TRP A 68 -5.07 -12.91 -6.45
N VAL A 69 -5.11 -13.72 -5.41
CA VAL A 69 -4.77 -13.29 -4.06
C VAL A 69 -3.29 -13.63 -3.84
N VAL A 70 -2.53 -12.68 -3.34
CA VAL A 70 -1.14 -12.84 -2.92
C VAL A 70 -0.98 -12.38 -1.47
N GLU A 71 0.19 -12.62 -0.89
CA GLU A 71 0.50 -12.06 0.42
C GLU A 71 1.16 -10.68 0.25
N ASP A 72 2.43 -10.66 -0.17
CA ASP A 72 3.19 -9.44 -0.46
C ASP A 72 2.72 -8.81 -1.79
N HIS A 73 2.47 -7.50 -1.78
CA HIS A 73 1.77 -6.80 -2.87
C HIS A 73 2.47 -6.84 -4.23
N GLN A 74 3.80 -6.80 -4.29
CA GLN A 74 4.57 -6.91 -5.54
C GLN A 74 4.37 -8.25 -6.27
N GLU A 75 3.92 -9.31 -5.58
CA GLU A 75 3.66 -10.63 -6.19
C GLU A 75 2.47 -10.59 -7.19
N VAL A 76 1.67 -9.53 -7.24
CA VAL A 76 0.61 -9.36 -8.25
C VAL A 76 1.18 -9.15 -9.67
N LEU A 77 2.37 -8.53 -9.78
CA LEU A 77 2.94 -8.07 -11.05
C LEU A 77 3.22 -9.21 -12.06
N PRO A 78 3.80 -10.37 -11.67
CA PRO A 78 3.90 -11.55 -12.53
C PRO A 78 2.59 -11.97 -13.20
N TYR A 79 1.46 -11.84 -12.50
CA TYR A 79 0.14 -12.24 -13.02
C TYR A 79 -0.40 -11.23 -14.04
N ILE A 80 -0.19 -9.93 -13.80
CA ILE A 80 -0.46 -8.87 -14.76
C ILE A 80 0.40 -9.07 -16.03
N TYR A 81 1.71 -9.31 -15.88
CA TYR A 81 2.62 -9.58 -17.00
C TYR A 81 2.24 -10.84 -17.79
N ARG A 82 1.72 -11.87 -17.13
CA ARG A 82 1.17 -13.07 -17.79
C ARG A 82 -0.13 -12.77 -18.54
N ALA A 83 -1.01 -11.91 -18.00
CA ALA A 83 -2.24 -11.47 -18.68
C ALA A 83 -1.92 -10.63 -19.94
N ILE A 84 -0.89 -9.78 -19.90
CA ILE A 84 -0.34 -9.07 -21.06
C ILE A 84 0.23 -10.05 -22.09
N GLY A 85 1.17 -10.92 -21.69
CA GLY A 85 1.82 -11.88 -22.59
C GLY A 85 0.86 -12.89 -23.23
N SER A 86 -0.24 -13.24 -22.56
CA SER A 86 -1.30 -14.10 -23.09
C SER A 86 -2.36 -13.36 -23.92
N ARG A 87 -2.27 -12.02 -24.03
CA ARG A 87 -3.18 -11.09 -24.73
C ARG A 87 -4.60 -11.02 -24.14
N HIS A 88 -4.73 -11.15 -22.82
CA HIS A 88 -5.96 -10.77 -22.10
C HIS A 88 -5.95 -9.30 -21.68
N LEU A 89 -4.76 -8.74 -21.43
CA LEU A 89 -4.50 -7.30 -21.38
C LEU A 89 -3.79 -6.83 -22.66
N PRO A 90 -3.91 -5.55 -23.05
CA PRO A 90 -3.10 -4.95 -24.10
C PRO A 90 -1.62 -4.85 -23.65
N ALA A 91 -0.72 -4.53 -24.59
CA ALA A 91 0.71 -4.40 -24.28
C ALA A 91 1.08 -3.06 -23.61
N ASN A 92 0.21 -2.07 -23.73
CA ASN A 92 0.37 -0.70 -23.25
C ASN A 92 -1.01 -0.05 -23.06
N ASN A 93 -1.02 1.15 -22.51
CA ASN A 93 -2.23 1.94 -22.24
C ASN A 93 -3.27 1.20 -21.41
N ILE A 94 -2.80 0.45 -20.40
CA ILE A 94 -3.64 -0.17 -19.37
C ILE A 94 -3.92 0.89 -18.32
N ASN A 95 -5.20 1.04 -17.96
CA ASN A 95 -5.58 1.78 -16.76
C ASN A 95 -5.41 0.86 -15.55
N PHE A 96 -4.77 1.35 -14.50
CA PHE A 96 -4.55 0.61 -13.26
C PHE A 96 -5.36 1.29 -12.14
N MET A 97 -6.33 0.57 -11.58
CA MET A 97 -7.19 1.06 -10.50
C MET A 97 -6.83 0.33 -9.22
N HIS A 98 -6.52 1.08 -8.17
CA HIS A 98 -5.78 0.57 -7.02
C HIS A 98 -6.39 1.09 -5.73
N PHE A 99 -6.94 0.19 -4.91
CA PHE A 99 -7.51 0.48 -3.60
C PHE A 99 -6.52 0.06 -2.51
N ASP A 100 -6.01 1.04 -1.76
CA ASP A 100 -4.90 0.82 -0.82
C ASP A 100 -4.80 1.98 0.19
N SER A 101 -4.20 1.75 1.36
CA SER A 101 -3.77 2.83 2.27
C SER A 101 -2.46 3.50 1.84
N HIS A 102 -1.68 2.88 0.97
CA HIS A 102 -0.39 3.35 0.45
C HIS A 102 -0.45 3.57 -1.07
N PRO A 103 0.42 4.39 -1.69
CA PRO A 103 0.37 4.62 -3.14
C PRO A 103 1.09 3.56 -3.98
N ASP A 104 2.13 2.95 -3.41
CA ASP A 104 3.09 2.01 -4.01
C ASP A 104 3.73 2.47 -5.32
N LEU A 105 3.96 3.78 -5.35
CA LEU A 105 4.61 4.53 -6.43
C LEU A 105 6.07 4.88 -6.12
N LEU A 106 6.73 4.27 -5.13
CA LEU A 106 8.18 4.43 -4.98
C LEU A 106 8.91 3.67 -6.10
N ILE A 107 10.22 3.86 -6.15
CA ILE A 107 11.11 3.27 -7.15
C ILE A 107 12.34 2.75 -6.39
N PRO A 108 12.83 1.52 -6.66
CA PRO A 108 14.09 1.06 -6.07
C PRO A 108 15.24 1.96 -6.53
N VAL A 109 15.76 2.80 -5.61
CA VAL A 109 16.64 3.93 -5.95
C VAL A 109 17.92 3.53 -6.68
N ASN A 110 18.38 2.30 -6.43
CA ASN A 110 19.61 1.69 -6.95
C ASN A 110 19.39 0.71 -8.12
N MET A 111 18.15 0.35 -8.49
CA MET A 111 17.89 -0.58 -9.59
C MET A 111 18.16 0.10 -10.96
N PRO A 112 19.04 -0.46 -11.81
CA PRO A 112 19.23 0.05 -13.17
C PRO A 112 17.92 -0.01 -13.98
N ALA A 113 17.58 1.05 -14.70
CA ALA A 113 16.30 1.13 -15.41
C ALA A 113 16.11 0.03 -16.48
N ASP A 114 17.21 -0.50 -17.01
CA ASP A 114 17.17 -1.57 -18.02
C ASP A 114 16.73 -2.92 -17.42
N THR A 115 16.84 -3.11 -16.09
CA THR A 115 16.37 -4.30 -15.37
C THR A 115 14.88 -4.58 -15.60
N VAL A 116 14.08 -3.54 -15.82
CA VAL A 116 12.63 -3.64 -16.12
C VAL A 116 12.32 -4.54 -17.33
N PHE A 117 13.28 -4.70 -18.25
CA PHE A 117 13.11 -5.55 -19.44
C PHE A 117 13.55 -7.01 -19.23
N ASP A 118 14.20 -7.33 -18.10
CA ASP A 118 14.45 -8.71 -17.64
C ASP A 118 13.51 -9.05 -16.47
N LYS A 119 12.50 -9.86 -16.76
CA LYS A 119 11.42 -10.18 -15.80
C LYS A 119 11.91 -10.98 -14.60
N GLU A 120 12.89 -11.86 -14.78
CA GLU A 120 13.36 -12.72 -13.70
C GLU A 120 14.21 -11.92 -12.71
N THR A 121 15.03 -10.98 -13.21
CA THR A 121 15.74 -10.03 -12.36
C THR A 121 14.79 -9.01 -11.75
N LEU A 122 13.92 -8.37 -12.54
CA LEU A 122 12.95 -7.37 -12.07
C LEU A 122 12.18 -7.88 -10.85
N PHE A 123 11.51 -9.05 -10.94
CA PHE A 123 10.68 -9.55 -9.84
C PHE A 123 11.47 -9.88 -8.56
N GLY A 124 12.81 -9.98 -8.62
CA GLY A 124 13.67 -10.14 -7.44
C GLY A 124 14.18 -8.83 -6.82
N GLU A 125 14.01 -7.70 -7.51
CA GLU A 125 14.46 -6.36 -7.09
C GLU A 125 13.29 -5.46 -6.62
N LEU A 126 12.05 -5.99 -6.63
CA LEU A 126 10.84 -5.26 -6.23
C LEU A 126 10.43 -5.56 -4.79
N SER A 127 9.66 -4.64 -4.23
CA SER A 127 9.15 -4.65 -2.85
C SER A 127 7.72 -4.10 -2.84
N ILE A 128 7.03 -4.28 -1.71
CA ILE A 128 5.61 -3.92 -1.53
C ILE A 128 5.30 -2.49 -1.98
N GLU A 129 6.21 -1.54 -1.75
CA GLU A 129 6.00 -0.11 -1.95
C GLU A 129 6.46 0.46 -3.31
N ASN A 130 7.11 -0.34 -4.16
CA ASN A 130 7.92 0.17 -5.28
C ASN A 130 7.68 -0.49 -6.65
N TRP A 131 6.64 -1.32 -6.78
CA TRP A 131 6.45 -2.21 -7.93
C TRP A 131 5.64 -1.62 -9.10
N ILE A 132 4.79 -0.61 -8.85
CA ILE A 132 3.91 -0.03 -9.89
C ILE A 132 4.73 0.78 -10.91
N MET A 133 5.67 1.60 -10.43
CA MET A 133 6.45 2.52 -11.28
C MET A 133 7.36 1.83 -12.31
N PRO A 134 8.03 0.71 -12.00
CA PRO A 134 8.67 -0.13 -13.01
C PRO A 134 7.73 -0.59 -14.14
N ALA A 135 6.46 -0.90 -13.83
CA ALA A 135 5.46 -1.25 -14.86
C ALA A 135 4.98 -0.05 -15.70
N VAL A 136 4.98 1.15 -15.12
CA VAL A 136 4.81 2.41 -15.86
C VAL A 136 6.00 2.63 -16.80
N TYR A 137 7.24 2.48 -16.32
CA TYR A 137 8.45 2.65 -17.13
C TYR A 137 8.54 1.63 -18.29
N ALA A 138 8.11 0.39 -18.06
CA ALA A 138 7.92 -0.63 -19.10
C ALA A 138 6.94 -0.20 -20.22
N GLY A 139 6.10 0.81 -19.95
CA GLY A 139 5.07 1.33 -20.84
C GLY A 139 3.76 0.54 -20.80
N HIS A 140 3.54 -0.28 -19.77
CA HIS A 140 2.32 -1.06 -19.61
C HIS A 140 1.17 -0.19 -19.07
N PHE A 141 1.41 0.48 -17.95
CA PHE A 141 0.48 1.43 -17.34
C PHE A 141 0.70 2.84 -17.90
N SER A 142 -0.39 3.54 -18.24
CA SER A 142 -0.37 4.95 -18.65
C SER A 142 -1.18 5.85 -17.70
N HIS A 143 -2.13 5.25 -16.97
CA HIS A 143 -3.01 5.93 -16.05
C HIS A 143 -3.16 5.07 -14.78
N VAL A 144 -2.71 5.59 -13.64
CA VAL A 144 -2.95 5.03 -12.31
C VAL A 144 -4.06 5.83 -11.61
N ILE A 145 -5.03 5.13 -11.02
CA ILE A 145 -6.11 5.71 -10.21
C ILE A 145 -5.96 5.15 -8.80
N TRP A 146 -5.42 5.96 -7.89
CA TRP A 146 -5.26 5.59 -6.48
C TRP A 146 -6.51 5.99 -5.69
N LEU A 147 -7.22 4.99 -5.19
CA LEU A 147 -8.47 5.09 -4.46
C LEU A 147 -8.20 4.82 -2.98
N HIS A 148 -7.92 5.89 -2.24
CA HIS A 148 -7.36 5.80 -0.89
C HIS A 148 -8.42 6.07 0.20
N PRO A 149 -8.28 5.50 1.40
CA PRO A 149 -9.17 5.76 2.52
C PRO A 149 -8.86 7.12 3.19
N PRO A 150 -9.73 7.64 4.07
CA PRO A 150 -9.58 8.99 4.65
C PRO A 150 -8.33 9.22 5.53
N TRP A 151 -7.66 8.15 5.95
CA TRP A 151 -6.43 8.19 6.76
C TRP A 151 -5.14 8.17 5.93
N ALA A 152 -5.21 7.81 4.65
CA ALA A 152 -4.09 7.83 3.72
C ALA A 152 -3.95 9.23 3.11
N GLN A 153 -2.81 9.89 3.34
CA GLN A 153 -2.57 11.29 2.91
C GLN A 153 -1.14 11.53 2.36
N GLN A 154 -0.44 10.46 1.95
CA GLN A 154 0.94 10.54 1.43
C GLN A 154 1.05 11.41 0.16
N ILE A 155 0.13 11.22 -0.79
CA ILE A 155 0.00 12.08 -1.98
C ILE A 155 -1.29 12.88 -1.88
N ARG A 156 -1.23 14.16 -2.27
CA ARG A 156 -2.37 15.08 -2.26
C ARG A 156 -3.45 14.65 -3.26
N GLU A 157 -4.72 14.79 -2.90
CA GLU A 157 -5.84 14.48 -3.80
C GLU A 157 -5.88 15.41 -5.02
N GLY A 158 -6.22 14.85 -6.18
CA GLY A 158 -6.27 15.59 -7.45
C GLY A 158 -5.62 14.83 -8.60
N LYS A 159 -5.20 15.58 -9.61
CA LYS A 159 -4.65 15.04 -10.87
C LYS A 159 -3.22 15.47 -11.05
N HIS A 160 -2.34 14.49 -11.09
CA HIS A 160 -0.90 14.64 -11.25
C HIS A 160 -0.49 14.11 -12.61
N HIS A 161 0.40 14.85 -13.27
CA HIS A 161 0.90 14.51 -14.61
C HIS A 161 2.40 14.76 -14.61
N PHE A 162 3.17 13.69 -14.84
CA PHE A 162 4.62 13.75 -14.84
C PHE A 162 5.21 12.68 -15.75
N LEU A 163 6.50 12.77 -16.00
CA LEU A 163 7.25 11.81 -16.81
C LEU A 163 7.98 10.83 -15.88
N VAL A 164 8.03 9.57 -16.30
CA VAL A 164 8.84 8.50 -15.71
C VAL A 164 9.89 8.11 -16.73
N GLY A 165 11.17 8.12 -16.36
CA GLY A 165 12.25 7.90 -17.31
C GLY A 165 13.48 7.28 -16.67
N LYS A 166 14.47 6.98 -17.52
CA LYS A 166 15.83 6.62 -17.08
C LYS A 166 16.64 7.88 -16.94
N ASP A 167 17.15 8.17 -15.76
CA ASP A 167 18.07 9.29 -15.58
C ASP A 167 19.40 9.03 -16.30
N THR A 168 19.89 10.04 -17.01
CA THR A 168 21.20 10.05 -17.67
C THR A 168 22.39 9.91 -16.74
N SER A 169 22.30 10.32 -15.48
CA SER A 169 23.45 10.37 -14.57
C SER A 169 23.63 9.07 -13.78
N THR A 170 22.57 8.56 -13.16
CA THR A 170 22.54 7.35 -12.33
C THR A 170 22.19 6.07 -13.11
N THR A 171 21.56 6.20 -14.28
CA THR A 171 21.01 5.10 -15.10
C THR A 171 19.83 4.34 -14.48
N THR A 172 19.30 4.79 -13.33
CA THR A 172 18.14 4.24 -12.65
C THR A 172 16.84 4.95 -13.08
N ILE A 173 15.69 4.53 -12.57
CA ILE A 173 14.40 5.16 -12.90
C ILE A 173 14.20 6.38 -12.00
N ARG A 174 13.76 7.50 -12.59
CA ARG A 174 13.44 8.76 -11.89
C ARG A 174 12.20 9.42 -12.52
N VAL A 175 11.63 10.41 -11.84
CA VAL A 175 10.40 11.11 -12.24
C VAL A 175 10.57 12.62 -12.33
N THR A 176 9.65 13.30 -12.99
CA THR A 176 9.55 14.78 -12.97
C THR A 176 8.46 15.29 -12.01
N SER A 177 7.92 14.46 -11.11
CA SER A 177 6.89 14.92 -10.16
C SER A 177 7.48 15.74 -9.04
N THR A 178 6.85 16.88 -8.74
CA THR A 178 7.21 17.76 -7.64
C THR A 178 6.37 17.49 -6.37
N ASP A 179 5.61 16.40 -6.31
CA ASP A 179 4.94 15.99 -5.07
C ASP A 179 5.97 15.59 -4.02
N HIS A 180 5.73 15.97 -2.76
CA HIS A 180 6.66 15.68 -1.67
C HIS A 180 7.00 14.20 -1.52
N TYR A 181 6.08 13.29 -1.88
CA TYR A 181 6.30 11.83 -1.91
C TYR A 181 7.46 11.39 -2.81
N PHE A 182 7.73 12.09 -3.91
CA PHE A 182 8.88 11.78 -4.77
C PHE A 182 10.13 12.60 -4.41
N LEU A 183 9.94 13.79 -3.83
CA LEU A 183 11.05 14.64 -3.38
C LEU A 183 11.71 14.10 -2.08
N SER A 184 10.94 13.50 -1.18
CA SER A 184 11.41 12.88 0.06
C SER A 184 12.37 11.72 -0.19
N ASP A 185 12.11 10.92 -1.22
CA ASP A 185 12.87 9.74 -1.59
C ASP A 185 13.95 10.03 -2.66
N GLY A 186 14.19 11.31 -2.98
CA GLY A 186 15.20 11.72 -3.96
C GLY A 186 14.94 11.22 -5.39
N LEU A 187 13.65 11.02 -5.75
CA LEU A 187 13.25 10.43 -7.02
C LEU A 187 13.03 11.44 -8.15
N TYR A 188 13.04 12.74 -7.85
CA TYR A 188 12.87 13.81 -8.85
C TYR A 188 14.15 14.11 -9.61
N VAL A 189 14.03 14.32 -10.93
CA VAL A 189 15.03 14.91 -11.82
C VAL A 189 14.34 15.80 -12.86
N THR A 190 15.09 16.65 -13.55
CA THR A 190 14.52 17.53 -14.59
C THR A 190 14.17 16.74 -15.86
N GLU A 191 13.26 17.26 -16.69
CA GLU A 191 12.83 16.59 -17.92
C GLU A 191 14.01 16.35 -18.89
N GLU A 192 14.98 17.27 -18.94
CA GLU A 192 16.18 17.17 -19.77
C GLU A 192 17.11 16.00 -19.37
N GLN A 193 17.06 15.58 -18.10
CA GLN A 193 17.85 14.46 -17.57
C GLN A 193 17.23 13.09 -17.87
N LEU A 194 15.97 13.02 -18.33
CA LEU A 194 15.26 11.76 -18.57
C LEU A 194 15.35 11.24 -20.01
N GLN A 195 15.78 9.99 -20.14
CA GLN A 195 15.68 9.18 -21.36
C GLN A 195 14.49 8.21 -21.32
N ASN A 196 14.01 7.80 -22.51
CA ASN A 196 12.93 6.82 -22.69
C ASN A 196 11.60 7.18 -21.98
N GLN A 197 11.38 8.47 -21.75
CA GLN A 197 10.26 9.07 -21.01
C GLN A 197 8.89 8.41 -21.31
N LYS A 198 8.14 8.11 -20.25
CA LYS A 198 6.75 7.65 -20.25
C LYS A 198 5.89 8.70 -19.54
N PRO A 199 4.86 9.28 -20.17
CA PRO A 199 3.90 10.10 -19.44
C PRO A 199 3.03 9.20 -18.56
N LEU A 200 2.91 9.57 -17.29
CA LEU A 200 1.97 9.00 -16.35
C LEU A 200 0.90 10.05 -16.01
N GLN A 201 -0.36 9.66 -16.10
CA GLN A 201 -1.45 10.36 -15.41
C GLN A 201 -1.74 9.60 -14.11
N LEU A 202 -1.77 10.32 -12.99
CA LEU A 202 -2.14 9.81 -11.67
C LEU A 202 -3.34 10.60 -11.16
N ASP A 203 -4.47 9.93 -10.93
CA ASP A 203 -5.64 10.51 -10.26
C ASP A 203 -5.71 9.95 -8.83
N VAL A 204 -5.55 10.82 -7.83
CA VAL A 204 -5.61 10.50 -6.40
C VAL A 204 -6.97 10.91 -5.85
N ILE A 205 -7.76 9.93 -5.40
CA ILE A 205 -9.18 10.11 -5.09
C ILE A 205 -9.51 9.45 -3.74
N MET A 206 -9.85 10.27 -2.74
CA MET A 206 -10.32 9.76 -1.44
C MET A 206 -11.70 9.09 -1.57
N VAL A 207 -11.78 7.83 -1.14
CA VAL A 207 -13.02 7.06 -1.03
C VAL A 207 -13.70 7.38 0.31
N LYS A 208 -14.84 8.08 0.26
CA LYS A 208 -15.64 8.36 1.46
C LYS A 208 -16.35 7.07 1.94
N PRO A 209 -16.27 6.68 3.22
CA PRO A 209 -17.02 5.54 3.76
C PRO A 209 -18.55 5.74 3.67
N TYR A 210 -19.28 4.69 3.30
CA TYR A 210 -20.72 4.73 3.14
C TYR A 210 -21.42 4.84 4.50
N LYS A 211 -22.05 5.98 4.79
CA LYS A 211 -22.81 6.16 6.04
C LYS A 211 -24.28 5.85 5.83
N LEU A 212 -24.78 4.80 6.49
CA LEU A 212 -26.23 4.62 6.65
C LEU A 212 -26.79 5.76 7.52
N CYS A 213 -27.68 6.56 6.96
CA CYS A 213 -28.54 7.42 7.75
C CYS A 213 -29.59 6.54 8.44
N ASN A 214 -29.45 6.31 9.75
CA ASN A 214 -30.52 5.76 10.57
C ASN A 214 -31.67 6.76 10.61
N SER A 215 -32.65 6.60 9.71
CA SER A 215 -33.91 7.33 9.74
C SER A 215 -34.81 6.79 10.85
N GLN A 216 -34.38 6.99 12.10
CA GLN A 216 -35.23 6.87 13.27
C GLN A 216 -35.46 8.29 13.78
N GLU A 217 -36.50 8.93 13.23
CA GLU A 217 -37.06 10.17 13.77
C GLU A 217 -37.56 9.87 15.19
N GLU A 218 -36.73 10.14 16.20
CA GLU A 218 -37.24 10.38 17.55
C GLU A 218 -38.19 11.57 17.47
N ASN A 219 -39.48 11.24 17.49
CA ASN A 219 -40.58 12.20 17.49
C ASN A 219 -40.69 12.87 18.86
N ASP A 220 -39.65 13.62 19.25
CA ASP A 220 -39.67 14.51 20.42
C ASP A 220 -40.40 15.81 20.07
N ALA A 221 -41.69 15.64 19.73
CA ALA A 221 -42.64 16.71 19.56
C ALA A 221 -42.90 17.39 20.91
N THR A 222 -42.24 18.53 21.12
CA THR A 222 -42.36 19.38 22.30
C THR A 222 -43.80 19.59 22.76
N SER A 223 -44.10 19.27 24.02
CA SER A 223 -45.37 19.60 24.68
C SER A 223 -45.10 20.30 26.02
N SER A 224 -45.25 21.62 26.03
CA SER A 224 -44.98 22.47 27.20
C SER A 224 -46.21 22.68 28.09
N ALA A 225 -46.24 22.13 29.31
CA ALA A 225 -47.22 22.55 30.33
C ALA A 225 -46.82 22.30 31.82
N LYS A 226 -46.42 23.39 32.49
CA LYS A 226 -46.84 23.81 33.86
C LYS A 226 -46.63 22.86 35.08
N LYS A 227 -45.67 23.25 35.94
CA LYS A 227 -45.67 23.09 37.42
C LYS A 227 -47.00 23.59 38.05
N PRO A 228 -47.49 23.08 39.22
CA PRO A 228 -46.78 23.05 40.52
C PRO A 228 -47.03 21.74 41.34
N LYS A 229 -46.76 21.57 42.66
CA LYS A 229 -46.29 22.44 43.77
C LYS A 229 -45.46 21.64 44.82
N LEU A 230 -44.99 22.34 45.86
CA LEU A 230 -44.26 21.90 47.07
C LEU A 230 -45.05 21.01 48.07
N ALA A 231 -44.38 20.00 48.63
CA ALA A 231 -44.17 19.70 50.07
C ALA A 231 -43.02 18.66 50.13
N LEU A 232 -41.85 18.85 50.77
CA LEU A 232 -41.53 19.06 52.20
C LEU A 232 -41.99 17.88 53.09
N GLU A 233 -41.10 16.93 53.36
CA GLU A 233 -40.57 16.66 54.71
C GLU A 233 -39.39 15.67 54.66
N ASP A 234 -38.38 15.92 55.51
CA ASP A 234 -37.23 15.03 55.75
C ASP A 234 -37.60 13.97 56.80
N ALA A 235 -37.07 12.74 56.68
CA ALA A 235 -36.33 12.03 57.75
C ALA A 235 -36.20 10.51 57.51
N GLU A 236 -34.93 10.08 57.50
CA GLU A 236 -34.42 8.89 58.21
C GLU A 236 -34.74 7.43 57.81
N ASN A 237 -33.67 6.63 58.00
CA ASN A 237 -33.61 5.22 58.41
C ASN A 237 -33.78 4.07 57.39
N THR A 238 -32.62 3.72 56.83
CA THR A 238 -31.90 2.43 57.05
C THR A 238 -32.60 1.07 56.83
N ALA A 239 -31.89 0.28 56.03
CA ALA A 239 -31.65 -1.17 56.18
C ALA A 239 -32.75 -2.18 55.76
N SER A 240 -32.48 -2.80 54.59
CA SER A 240 -32.27 -4.26 54.46
C SER A 240 -33.33 -5.22 55.04
N ALA A 241 -34.02 -5.95 54.16
CA ALA A 241 -33.67 -7.34 53.82
C ALA A 241 -34.72 -8.04 52.92
N ASN A 242 -34.20 -8.94 52.08
CA ASN A 242 -34.73 -10.26 51.67
C ASN A 242 -36.24 -10.53 51.55
N SER A 243 -36.59 -11.21 50.45
CA SER A 243 -37.21 -12.57 50.46
C SER A 243 -37.66 -12.85 49.02
N ASP A 244 -36.89 -13.63 48.26
CA ASP A 244 -37.13 -15.07 48.05
C ASP A 244 -38.52 -15.40 47.45
N SER A 245 -38.54 -15.95 46.24
CA SER A 245 -38.94 -17.35 46.06
C SER A 245 -38.68 -17.88 44.65
N TYR A 246 -38.03 -19.05 44.63
CA TYR A 246 -38.11 -20.09 43.61
C TYR A 246 -39.49 -20.26 42.93
N SER A 247 -39.49 -20.68 41.66
CA SER A 247 -40.04 -21.98 41.25
C SER A 247 -39.48 -22.44 39.89
N GLU A 248 -39.35 -23.75 39.71
CA GLU A 248 -38.73 -24.41 38.54
C GLU A 248 -39.74 -24.84 37.45
N GLY A 249 -39.21 -25.15 36.26
CA GLY A 249 -39.79 -26.13 35.33
C GLY A 249 -40.75 -25.57 34.26
N LEU A 250 -40.95 -26.25 33.12
CA LEU A 250 -40.30 -27.44 32.56
C LEU A 250 -40.75 -27.59 31.08
N GLU A 251 -39.86 -27.99 30.16
CA GLU A 251 -40.18 -28.46 28.77
C GLU A 251 -40.91 -27.44 27.83
N LYS A 252 -40.82 -27.49 26.48
CA LYS A 252 -40.49 -28.59 25.55
C LYS A 252 -40.04 -28.08 24.16
N ASP A 253 -39.57 -29.01 23.32
CA ASP A 253 -39.22 -28.88 21.89
C ASP A 253 -40.13 -27.97 21.02
N THR A 254 -39.55 -27.38 19.96
CA THR A 254 -39.86 -27.77 18.56
C THR A 254 -38.77 -27.29 17.57
N LEU A 255 -38.37 -28.19 16.66
CA LEU A 255 -37.44 -27.99 15.54
C LEU A 255 -38.07 -27.17 14.37
N ALA A 256 -37.40 -26.11 13.88
CA ALA A 256 -37.74 -25.49 12.58
C ALA A 256 -36.55 -24.80 11.87
N GLN A 257 -35.94 -25.55 10.94
CA GLN A 257 -35.32 -25.13 9.66
C GLN A 257 -34.55 -23.80 9.53
N ARG A 258 -33.24 -23.94 9.24
CA ARG A 258 -32.41 -22.96 8.51
C ARG A 258 -33.11 -22.45 7.24
N LYS A 259 -33.07 -21.14 7.01
CA LYS A 259 -33.08 -20.54 5.66
C LYS A 259 -31.88 -19.59 5.53
N GLY A 260 -31.22 -19.64 4.38
CA GLY A 260 -30.04 -18.82 4.10
C GLY A 260 -30.38 -17.34 3.97
N GLN A 261 -29.45 -16.50 4.43
CA GLN A 261 -29.59 -15.05 4.44
C GLN A 261 -28.99 -14.49 3.14
N THR A 262 -29.81 -14.37 2.11
CA THR A 262 -29.48 -13.60 0.90
C THR A 262 -29.29 -12.13 1.26
N CYS A 263 -28.20 -11.53 0.78
CA CYS A 263 -27.97 -10.09 0.83
C CYS A 263 -29.17 -9.37 0.18
N LEU A 264 -29.86 -8.53 0.96
CA LEU A 264 -30.90 -7.63 0.46
C LEU A 264 -30.23 -6.32 0.04
N GLU A 265 -30.59 -5.77 -1.12
CA GLU A 265 -30.13 -4.43 -1.50
C GLU A 265 -30.63 -3.39 -0.48
N PRO A 266 -29.74 -2.66 0.22
CA PRO A 266 -30.16 -1.62 1.15
C PRO A 266 -30.57 -0.38 0.37
N SER A 267 -31.84 0.03 0.50
CA SER A 267 -32.30 1.31 -0.03
C SER A 267 -31.95 2.44 0.96
N CYS A 268 -30.97 3.28 0.64
CA CYS A 268 -30.76 4.54 1.36
C CYS A 268 -30.15 5.62 0.45
N SER A 269 -30.60 6.87 0.66
CA SER A 269 -30.03 8.06 0.05
C SER A 269 -28.93 8.64 0.93
N CYS A 270 -27.68 8.24 0.70
CA CYS A 270 -26.59 9.21 0.76
C CYS A 270 -26.91 10.31 -0.28
N SER A 271 -26.42 11.54 -0.11
CA SER A 271 -26.55 12.58 -1.15
C SER A 271 -25.89 12.07 -2.44
N PRO A 272 -26.66 11.69 -3.49
CA PRO A 272 -26.12 10.87 -4.57
C PRO A 272 -25.04 11.63 -5.36
N GLU A 273 -25.20 12.94 -5.44
CA GLU A 273 -24.41 13.91 -6.20
C GLU A 273 -22.88 13.78 -5.99
N ASP A 274 -22.42 13.50 -4.75
CA ASP A 274 -20.99 13.39 -4.42
C ASP A 274 -20.36 12.07 -4.93
N GLN A 275 -21.05 10.95 -4.74
CA GLN A 275 -20.59 9.61 -5.14
C GLN A 275 -20.83 9.34 -6.63
N GLU A 276 -21.93 9.82 -7.18
CA GLU A 276 -22.19 9.81 -8.63
C GLU A 276 -21.18 10.68 -9.38
N GLY A 277 -20.74 11.80 -8.79
CA GLY A 277 -19.68 12.65 -9.32
C GLY A 277 -18.33 11.93 -9.44
N GLN A 278 -17.81 11.37 -8.34
CA GLN A 278 -16.56 10.59 -8.35
C GLN A 278 -16.64 9.39 -9.31
N THR A 279 -17.74 8.63 -9.25
CA THR A 279 -17.97 7.47 -10.11
C THR A 279 -18.01 7.87 -11.59
N GLY A 280 -18.64 9.00 -11.92
CA GLY A 280 -18.71 9.53 -13.28
C GLY A 280 -17.34 9.91 -13.85
N GLU A 281 -16.49 10.55 -13.04
CA GLU A 281 -15.12 10.90 -13.42
C GLU A 281 -14.26 9.66 -13.70
N ILE A 282 -14.28 8.68 -12.79
CA ILE A 282 -13.59 7.40 -12.96
C ILE A 282 -14.10 6.65 -14.19
N LEU A 283 -15.42 6.68 -14.44
CA LEU A 283 -16.01 6.05 -15.62
C LEU A 283 -15.55 6.71 -16.93
N GLU A 284 -15.42 8.04 -16.98
CA GLU A 284 -14.86 8.75 -18.15
C GLU A 284 -13.36 8.50 -18.35
N ILE A 285 -12.62 8.19 -17.28
CA ILE A 285 -11.24 7.68 -17.39
C ILE A 285 -11.23 6.28 -18.00
N LEU A 286 -11.99 5.34 -17.43
CA LEU A 286 -12.02 3.95 -17.88
C LEU A 286 -12.54 3.78 -19.32
N LYS A 287 -13.44 4.66 -19.79
CA LYS A 287 -13.90 4.71 -21.20
C LYS A 287 -12.81 5.02 -22.23
N LYS A 288 -11.68 5.60 -21.82
CA LYS A 288 -10.56 5.95 -22.71
C LYS A 288 -9.53 4.81 -22.86
N GLY A 289 -9.53 3.86 -21.93
CA GLY A 289 -8.64 2.70 -21.95
C GLY A 289 -9.24 1.51 -22.70
N ASP A 290 -8.39 0.65 -23.26
CA ASP A 290 -8.82 -0.60 -23.93
C ASP A 290 -9.15 -1.72 -22.91
N ALA A 291 -8.55 -1.65 -21.72
CA ALA A 291 -8.77 -2.53 -20.58
C ALA A 291 -8.29 -1.86 -19.29
N PHE A 292 -8.74 -2.36 -18.13
CA PHE A 292 -8.19 -1.99 -16.84
C PHE A 292 -7.98 -3.21 -15.92
N VAL A 293 -7.02 -3.07 -15.02
CA VAL A 293 -6.79 -3.98 -13.88
C VAL A 293 -7.40 -3.33 -12.65
N LEU A 294 -8.10 -4.13 -11.85
CA LEU A 294 -8.57 -3.75 -10.53
C LEU A 294 -7.67 -4.41 -9.49
N ASP A 295 -6.98 -3.61 -8.71
CA ASP A 295 -6.10 -4.02 -7.63
C ASP A 295 -6.68 -3.54 -6.30
N ILE A 296 -6.61 -4.39 -5.27
CA ILE A 296 -7.19 -4.15 -3.95
C ILE A 296 -6.25 -4.73 -2.90
N ASP A 297 -5.49 -3.91 -2.20
CA ASP A 297 -4.92 -4.33 -0.93
C ASP A 297 -6.02 -4.36 0.14
N LEU A 298 -5.93 -5.31 1.07
CA LEU A 298 -6.88 -5.44 2.17
C LEU A 298 -6.63 -4.43 3.29
N ASP A 299 -5.46 -3.79 3.34
CA ASP A 299 -5.16 -2.72 4.29
C ASP A 299 -6.00 -1.45 4.05
N PHE A 300 -6.52 -1.25 2.83
CA PHE A 300 -7.46 -0.18 2.46
C PHE A 300 -8.66 -0.14 3.43
N PHE A 301 -9.06 -1.30 3.96
CA PHE A 301 -10.18 -1.44 4.87
C PHE A 301 -9.78 -1.27 6.34
N SER A 302 -8.51 -1.49 6.69
CA SER A 302 -7.96 -1.42 8.05
C SER A 302 -6.43 -1.54 7.99
N VAL A 303 -5.69 -0.57 8.53
CA VAL A 303 -4.22 -0.50 8.39
C VAL A 303 -3.53 -0.25 9.73
N LYS A 304 -2.37 -0.86 9.92
CA LYS A 304 -1.40 -0.60 10.98
C LYS A 304 -0.12 -0.09 10.35
N ASN A 305 0.42 1.00 10.91
CA ASN A 305 1.86 1.24 10.89
C ASN A 305 2.52 0.27 11.90
N PRO A 306 3.31 -0.72 11.46
CA PRO A 306 3.90 -1.73 12.35
C PRO A 306 5.01 -1.17 13.26
N PHE A 307 5.71 -0.11 12.81
CA PHE A 307 6.79 0.51 13.58
C PHE A 307 6.30 1.16 14.89
N LYS A 308 5.04 1.62 14.93
CA LYS A 308 4.39 2.15 16.14
C LYS A 308 4.23 1.12 17.27
N GLU A 309 4.23 -0.17 16.97
CA GLU A 309 4.23 -1.24 18.00
C GLU A 309 5.65 -1.66 18.42
N MET A 310 6.67 -1.31 17.63
CA MET A 310 8.06 -1.73 17.81
C MET A 310 8.90 -0.74 18.64
N PHE A 311 8.71 0.56 18.40
CA PHE A 311 9.46 1.65 19.01
C PHE A 311 8.65 2.40 20.08
N THR A 312 9.30 2.99 21.08
CA THR A 312 8.59 3.89 22.01
C THR A 312 8.25 5.21 21.33
N GLN A 313 7.31 5.97 21.90
CA GLN A 313 6.95 7.29 21.37
C GLN A 313 8.14 8.26 21.36
N GLU A 314 9.07 8.14 22.31
CA GLU A 314 10.31 8.92 22.36
C GLU A 314 11.30 8.48 21.28
N GLU A 315 11.50 7.17 21.08
CA GLU A 315 12.37 6.64 20.02
C GLU A 315 11.87 7.04 18.64
N TYR A 316 10.56 6.88 18.40
CA TYR A 316 9.92 7.26 17.15
C TYR A 316 9.99 8.77 16.88
N LYS A 317 9.87 9.61 17.92
CA LYS A 317 10.08 11.06 17.81
C LYS A 317 11.53 11.40 17.42
N ILE A 318 12.52 10.65 17.93
CA ILE A 318 13.91 10.84 17.55
C ILE A 318 14.13 10.43 16.08
N LEU A 319 13.51 9.35 15.61
CA LEU A 319 13.54 8.99 14.18
C LEU A 319 12.94 10.11 13.31
N GLN A 320 11.79 10.67 13.69
CA GLN A 320 11.19 11.83 13.02
C GLN A 320 12.12 13.06 13.01
N GLU A 321 12.95 13.27 14.02
CA GLU A 321 13.94 14.36 14.06
C GLU A 321 15.14 14.09 13.13
N LEU A 322 15.69 12.87 13.14
CA LEU A 322 16.85 12.48 12.32
C LEU A 322 16.51 12.43 10.82
N TYR A 323 15.36 11.84 10.49
CA TYR A 323 14.93 11.62 9.10
C TYR A 323 14.17 12.80 8.51
N GLN A 324 13.90 13.88 9.27
CA GLN A 324 13.00 14.96 8.87
C GLN A 324 13.29 15.50 7.46
N PHE A 325 12.34 15.32 6.54
CA PHE A 325 12.39 15.94 5.22
C PHE A 325 12.00 17.42 5.34
N LYS A 326 12.93 18.30 4.97
CA LYS A 326 12.69 19.75 4.95
C LYS A 326 11.93 20.11 3.68
N ARG A 327 10.60 20.17 3.82
CA ARG A 327 9.70 20.56 2.72
C ARG A 327 10.13 21.92 2.13
N PRO A 328 10.27 22.02 0.80
CA PRO A 328 10.65 23.27 0.16
C PRO A 328 9.48 24.28 0.16
N ASP A 329 9.75 25.53 0.54
CA ASP A 329 8.73 26.56 0.79
C ASP A 329 8.40 27.41 -0.45
N GLY A 330 7.11 27.52 -0.77
CA GLY A 330 6.58 28.53 -1.72
C GLY A 330 6.54 28.10 -3.19
N ASN A 331 6.73 29.06 -4.09
CA ASN A 331 6.78 28.81 -5.54
C ASN A 331 8.23 28.51 -5.94
N LEU A 332 8.53 27.22 -6.07
CA LEU A 332 9.88 26.72 -6.33
C LEU A 332 10.25 26.87 -7.80
N THR A 333 11.51 27.19 -8.06
CA THR A 333 12.15 27.04 -9.37
C THR A 333 12.66 25.60 -9.55
N GLU A 334 13.06 25.26 -10.77
CA GLU A 334 13.70 23.96 -11.05
C GLU A 334 15.00 23.79 -10.26
N ASP A 335 15.82 24.86 -10.16
CA ASP A 335 17.04 24.88 -9.36
C ASP A 335 16.74 24.62 -7.87
N ASP A 336 15.69 25.22 -7.29
CA ASP A 336 15.30 24.99 -5.89
C ASP A 336 14.88 23.53 -5.62
N LEU A 337 14.28 22.85 -6.62
CA LEU A 337 13.89 21.44 -6.54
C LEU A 337 15.11 20.51 -6.62
N VAL A 338 16.06 20.82 -7.50
CA VAL A 338 17.34 20.09 -7.60
C VAL A 338 18.14 20.22 -6.30
N ASP A 339 18.34 21.45 -5.80
CA ASP A 339 19.04 21.69 -4.52
C ASP A 339 18.34 20.97 -3.33
N CYS A 340 17.01 20.90 -3.33
CA CYS A 340 16.23 20.19 -2.32
C CYS A 340 16.46 18.67 -2.37
N VAL A 341 16.41 18.08 -3.57
CA VAL A 341 16.62 16.65 -3.80
C VAL A 341 18.06 16.26 -3.50
N ASP A 342 19.04 17.01 -4.00
CA ASP A 342 20.46 16.77 -3.70
C ASP A 342 20.70 16.81 -2.19
N THR A 343 20.18 17.83 -1.48
CA THR A 343 20.31 17.92 -0.01
C THR A 343 19.67 16.71 0.69
N ARG A 344 18.53 16.22 0.19
CA ARG A 344 17.85 15.05 0.75
C ARG A 344 18.61 13.75 0.46
N THR A 345 19.12 13.56 -0.75
CA THR A 345 19.91 12.38 -1.10
C THR A 345 21.14 12.26 -0.21
N HIS A 346 21.91 13.33 -0.01
CA HIS A 346 23.06 13.31 0.90
C HIS A 346 22.65 12.99 2.36
N GLN A 347 21.50 13.49 2.84
CA GLN A 347 20.99 13.15 4.17
C GLN A 347 20.66 11.65 4.29
N LEU A 348 20.05 11.06 3.25
CA LEU A 348 19.72 9.64 3.22
C LEU A 348 20.97 8.77 3.13
N GLU A 349 21.96 9.14 2.32
CA GLU A 349 23.28 8.47 2.25
C GLU A 349 24.03 8.52 3.60
N ASP A 350 24.04 9.68 4.28
CA ASP A 350 24.63 9.83 5.62
C ASP A 350 23.90 8.96 6.67
N LEU A 351 22.56 8.82 6.57
CA LEU A 351 21.76 7.98 7.45
C LEU A 351 22.01 6.48 7.16
N GLU A 352 21.96 6.05 5.91
CA GLU A 352 22.28 4.67 5.49
C GLU A 352 23.68 4.26 5.99
N ALA A 353 24.70 5.10 5.74
CA ALA A 353 26.06 4.86 6.21
C ALA A 353 26.17 4.84 7.75
N THR A 354 25.40 5.68 8.45
CA THR A 354 25.34 5.67 9.93
C THR A 354 24.78 4.35 10.45
N PHE A 355 23.65 3.88 9.93
CA PHE A 355 23.00 2.66 10.41
C PHE A 355 23.75 1.38 9.97
N ALA A 356 24.42 1.40 8.81
CA ALA A 356 25.34 0.35 8.40
C ALA A 356 26.56 0.22 9.34
N ASP A 357 27.22 1.34 9.71
CA ASP A 357 28.30 1.34 10.72
C ASP A 357 27.80 0.78 12.07
N LEU A 358 26.56 1.09 12.48
CA LEU A 358 25.97 0.59 13.73
C LEU A 358 25.63 -0.91 13.71
N CYS A 359 25.34 -1.49 12.54
CA CYS A 359 25.22 -2.93 12.36
C CYS A 359 26.55 -3.67 12.59
N ASP A 360 27.69 -3.04 12.24
CA ASP A 360 29.03 -3.56 12.52
C ASP A 360 29.47 -3.31 13.98
N GLY A 361 29.09 -2.17 14.58
CA GLY A 361 29.36 -1.87 15.99
C GLY A 361 28.72 -0.60 16.54
N ASP A 362 28.09 -0.72 17.72
CA ASP A 362 27.34 0.36 18.40
C ASP A 362 28.06 0.91 19.66
N ASP A 363 29.39 0.98 19.60
CA ASP A 363 30.23 1.48 20.68
C ASP A 363 30.21 3.01 20.81
N GLU A 364 30.69 3.53 21.96
CA GLU A 364 30.63 4.96 22.28
C GLU A 364 31.46 5.84 21.34
N GLU A 365 32.58 5.33 20.77
CA GLU A 365 33.39 6.08 19.80
C GLU A 365 32.66 6.17 18.45
N THR A 366 32.12 5.06 17.96
CA THR A 366 31.37 5.00 16.69
C THR A 366 30.10 5.86 16.73
N VAL A 367 29.31 5.76 17.81
CA VAL A 367 28.08 6.57 17.98
C VAL A 367 28.42 8.05 18.11
N GLN A 368 29.46 8.42 18.86
CA GLN A 368 29.83 9.82 19.07
C GLN A 368 30.48 10.46 17.84
N LYS A 369 31.19 9.68 17.01
CA LYS A 369 31.69 10.08 15.67
C LYS A 369 30.51 10.55 14.80
N TRP A 370 29.50 9.71 14.60
CA TRP A 370 28.34 10.06 13.76
C TRP A 370 27.50 11.18 14.35
N ALA A 371 27.24 11.16 15.66
CA ALA A 371 26.49 12.23 16.35
C ALA A 371 27.22 13.60 16.39
N SER A 372 28.47 13.68 15.92
CA SER A 372 29.17 14.95 15.73
C SER A 372 28.88 15.61 14.37
N ASN A 373 28.20 14.91 13.46
CA ASN A 373 27.73 15.47 12.19
C ASN A 373 26.48 16.34 12.41
N PRO A 374 26.33 17.48 11.70
CA PRO A 374 25.15 18.34 11.85
C PRO A 374 23.84 17.58 11.53
N GLY A 375 22.86 17.65 12.43
CA GLY A 375 21.58 16.95 12.28
C GLY A 375 21.53 15.53 12.84
N MET A 376 22.68 14.97 13.26
CA MET A 376 22.77 13.64 13.88
C MET A 376 22.80 13.69 15.42
N GLU A 377 22.56 14.84 16.04
CA GLU A 377 22.77 15.04 17.48
C GLU A 377 21.87 14.13 18.34
N SER A 378 20.68 13.79 17.85
CA SER A 378 19.74 12.87 18.51
C SER A 378 20.09 11.38 18.35
N LEU A 379 21.16 11.01 17.63
CA LEU A 379 21.60 9.62 17.49
C LEU A 379 22.02 8.98 18.83
N VAL A 380 22.74 9.73 19.67
CA VAL A 380 23.19 9.24 20.99
C VAL A 380 22.02 8.82 21.89
N PRO A 381 20.99 9.64 22.15
CA PRO A 381 19.85 9.21 22.96
C PRO A 381 19.02 8.09 22.32
N LEU A 382 18.94 8.00 20.98
CA LEU A 382 18.29 6.87 20.30
C LEU A 382 18.98 5.56 20.63
N VAL A 383 20.29 5.47 20.36
CA VAL A 383 21.10 4.28 20.62
C VAL A 383 21.06 3.89 22.11
N GLN A 384 21.14 4.87 23.02
CA GLN A 384 21.03 4.61 24.45
C GLN A 384 19.64 4.08 24.87
N SER A 385 18.56 4.53 24.25
CA SER A 385 17.21 3.99 24.50
C SER A 385 17.09 2.55 24.01
N LEU A 386 17.51 2.29 22.77
CA LEU A 386 17.45 0.96 22.15
C LEU A 386 18.24 -0.07 22.96
N LYS A 387 19.52 0.21 23.28
CA LYS A 387 20.39 -0.68 24.09
C LYS A 387 19.88 -0.91 25.53
N LYS A 388 18.97 -0.07 26.03
CA LYS A 388 18.33 -0.25 27.34
C LYS A 388 17.12 -1.20 27.27
N ARG A 389 16.45 -1.31 26.13
CA ARG A 389 15.30 -2.20 25.91
C ARG A 389 15.68 -3.52 25.24
N MET A 390 16.73 -3.53 24.42
CA MET A 390 17.14 -4.63 23.55
C MET A 390 18.59 -5.01 23.86
N GLU A 391 18.87 -6.32 23.93
CA GLU A 391 20.24 -6.84 24.13
C GLU A 391 21.14 -6.59 22.91
N VAL A 392 20.55 -6.68 21.72
CA VAL A 392 21.12 -6.26 20.43
C VAL A 392 20.01 -5.52 19.68
N PRO A 393 20.13 -4.20 19.45
CA PRO A 393 19.21 -3.47 18.59
C PRO A 393 19.27 -3.96 17.14
N ASP A 394 18.13 -3.95 16.46
CA ASP A 394 18.04 -4.23 15.03
C ASP A 394 18.16 -2.92 14.24
N TYR A 395 19.41 -2.51 13.95
CA TYR A 395 19.69 -1.20 13.36
C TYR A 395 19.19 -1.05 11.91
N GLU A 396 19.11 -2.17 11.17
CA GLU A 396 18.44 -2.21 9.88
C GLU A 396 16.95 -1.82 10.05
N MET A 397 16.24 -2.48 10.96
CA MET A 397 14.83 -2.17 11.23
C MET A 397 14.61 -0.75 11.77
N VAL A 398 15.59 -0.19 12.49
CA VAL A 398 15.57 1.23 12.93
C VAL A 398 15.74 2.18 11.75
N HIS A 399 16.59 1.86 10.77
CA HIS A 399 16.76 2.62 9.54
C HIS A 399 15.47 2.62 8.71
N GLN A 400 14.92 1.42 8.44
CA GLN A 400 13.67 1.23 7.72
C GLN A 400 12.51 2.01 8.36
N ALA A 401 12.36 1.95 9.69
CA ALA A 401 11.36 2.74 10.42
C ALA A 401 11.54 4.25 10.21
N GLY A 402 12.78 4.75 10.22
CA GLY A 402 13.11 6.15 10.02
C GLY A 402 12.74 6.67 8.63
N LEU A 403 13.01 5.89 7.58
CA LEU A 403 12.62 6.19 6.20
C LEU A 403 11.10 6.43 6.09
N THR A 404 10.29 5.77 6.92
CA THR A 404 8.82 5.81 6.85
C THR A 404 8.14 6.89 7.71
N CYS A 405 8.92 7.78 8.34
CA CYS A 405 8.41 8.83 9.24
C CYS A 405 8.97 10.23 8.95
N ASP A 406 9.41 10.49 7.73
CA ASP A 406 10.29 11.60 7.35
C ASP A 406 9.57 12.89 6.91
N TYR A 407 8.59 12.80 6.00
CA TYR A 407 7.77 13.90 5.48
C TYR A 407 6.29 13.68 5.79
N SER A 408 5.84 12.42 5.76
CA SER A 408 4.52 11.94 6.14
C SER A 408 4.71 10.67 6.95
N GLU A 409 3.89 10.49 7.97
CA GLU A 409 3.87 9.23 8.72
C GLU A 409 3.08 8.17 7.94
N LEU A 410 3.51 6.91 8.00
CA LEU A 410 2.69 5.80 7.49
C LEU A 410 1.31 5.77 8.16
N PRO A 411 0.23 5.49 7.40
CA PRO A 411 -1.11 5.40 7.93
C PRO A 411 -1.25 4.38 9.08
N HIS A 412 -2.13 4.70 10.04
CA HIS A 412 -2.47 3.78 11.13
C HIS A 412 -3.93 4.03 11.55
N HIS A 413 -4.82 3.16 11.11
CA HIS A 413 -6.24 3.16 11.48
C HIS A 413 -6.76 1.72 11.47
N VAL A 414 -6.74 1.08 12.65
CA VAL A 414 -7.36 -0.24 12.83
C VAL A 414 -8.88 -0.06 12.90
N SER A 415 -9.55 -0.30 11.77
CA SER A 415 -10.99 -0.12 11.62
C SER A 415 -11.79 -1.06 12.50
N THR A 416 -12.93 -0.57 12.98
CA THR A 416 -13.98 -1.42 13.55
C THR A 416 -14.68 -2.26 12.48
N GLU A 417 -15.35 -3.35 12.88
CA GLU A 417 -16.17 -4.17 11.96
C GLU A 417 -17.21 -3.33 11.18
N GLN A 418 -17.73 -2.27 11.80
CA GLN A 418 -18.70 -1.36 11.19
C GLN A 418 -18.08 -0.45 10.13
N GLU A 419 -16.86 0.05 10.36
CA GLU A 419 -16.12 0.86 9.38
C GLU A 419 -15.68 0.00 8.18
N ILE A 420 -15.23 -1.23 8.42
CA ILE A 420 -14.94 -2.21 7.36
C ILE A 420 -16.20 -2.44 6.50
N GLU A 421 -17.37 -2.65 7.11
CA GLU A 421 -18.63 -2.82 6.35
C GLU A 421 -18.99 -1.58 5.52
N TYR A 422 -18.79 -0.37 6.07
CA TYR A 422 -19.03 0.88 5.34
C TYR A 422 -18.06 1.10 4.17
N LEU A 423 -16.80 0.67 4.29
CA LEU A 423 -15.82 0.73 3.20
C LEU A 423 -16.10 -0.33 2.13
N ILE A 424 -16.39 -1.57 2.52
CA ILE A 424 -16.87 -2.63 1.63
C ILE A 424 -18.11 -2.19 0.84
N GLN A 425 -19.03 -1.48 1.50
CA GLN A 425 -20.24 -0.95 0.86
C GLN A 425 -19.93 0.22 -0.10
N SER A 426 -18.97 1.09 0.20
CA SER A 426 -18.47 2.12 -0.73
C SER A 426 -17.84 1.49 -1.97
N VAL A 427 -16.94 0.52 -1.79
CA VAL A 427 -16.28 -0.21 -2.89
C VAL A 427 -17.32 -0.89 -3.78
N TYR A 428 -18.33 -1.54 -3.19
CA TYR A 428 -19.45 -2.12 -3.96
C TYR A 428 -20.18 -1.07 -4.82
N TYR A 429 -20.56 0.08 -4.27
CA TYR A 429 -21.33 1.08 -5.02
C TYR A 429 -20.50 1.77 -6.11
N LEU A 430 -19.22 2.01 -5.87
CA LEU A 430 -18.29 2.53 -6.87
C LEU A 430 -18.15 1.51 -8.02
N LEU A 431 -17.75 0.27 -7.71
CA LEU A 431 -17.54 -0.79 -8.70
C LEU A 431 -18.81 -1.22 -9.46
N LYS A 432 -20.00 -1.12 -8.84
CA LYS A 432 -21.31 -1.44 -9.47
C LYS A 432 -21.60 -0.64 -10.74
N ASN A 433 -21.05 0.56 -10.84
CA ASN A 433 -21.29 1.49 -11.94
C ASN A 433 -20.15 1.54 -12.97
N LEU A 434 -19.07 0.78 -12.76
CA LEU A 434 -17.92 0.71 -13.64
C LEU A 434 -17.99 -0.51 -14.60
N PRO A 435 -17.27 -0.47 -15.73
CA PRO A 435 -17.09 -1.66 -16.57
C PRO A 435 -16.45 -2.82 -15.78
N LYS A 436 -16.69 -4.06 -16.21
CA LYS A 436 -16.05 -5.24 -15.62
C LYS A 436 -14.53 -5.20 -15.88
N PRO A 437 -13.66 -5.37 -14.87
CA PRO A 437 -12.21 -5.41 -15.06
C PRO A 437 -11.77 -6.61 -15.92
N ALA A 438 -10.60 -6.50 -16.54
CA ALA A 438 -10.01 -7.59 -17.30
C ALA A 438 -9.32 -8.64 -16.40
N LEU A 439 -8.86 -8.20 -15.23
CA LEU A 439 -8.23 -8.98 -14.18
C LEU A 439 -8.46 -8.30 -12.82
N VAL A 440 -8.58 -9.09 -11.75
CA VAL A 440 -8.47 -8.60 -10.37
C VAL A 440 -7.22 -9.15 -9.70
N THR A 441 -6.55 -8.31 -8.91
CA THR A 441 -5.45 -8.66 -8.01
C THR A 441 -5.80 -8.21 -6.59
N ILE A 442 -5.40 -8.99 -5.60
CA ILE A 442 -5.62 -8.72 -4.18
C ILE A 442 -4.33 -9.03 -3.43
N ALA A 443 -3.81 -8.07 -2.66
CA ALA A 443 -2.74 -8.31 -1.70
C ALA A 443 -3.31 -8.37 -0.29
N ARG A 444 -2.77 -9.27 0.53
CA ARG A 444 -3.26 -9.50 1.90
C ARG A 444 -2.51 -8.67 2.92
N SER A 445 -1.23 -8.40 2.67
CA SER A 445 -0.36 -7.56 3.49
C SER A 445 -0.51 -7.84 5.00
N SER A 446 -0.49 -9.14 5.36
CA SER A 446 -0.75 -9.62 6.72
C SER A 446 0.44 -10.35 7.34
N LEU A 447 1.45 -10.72 6.54
CA LEU A 447 2.76 -11.19 7.03
C LEU A 447 3.75 -10.05 7.28
N ASP A 448 3.49 -8.87 6.72
CA ASP A 448 4.23 -7.61 6.95
C ASP A 448 3.53 -6.70 7.99
N ASP A 449 2.48 -7.20 8.66
CA ASP A 449 1.72 -6.56 9.72
C ASP A 449 0.97 -5.25 9.32
N TYR A 450 0.89 -4.88 8.03
CA TYR A 450 0.15 -3.69 7.58
C TYR A 450 -1.38 -3.86 7.68
N CYS A 451 -1.96 -4.88 7.04
CA CYS A 451 -3.33 -5.31 7.28
C CYS A 451 -3.39 -6.15 8.56
N PRO A 452 -4.26 -5.80 9.55
CA PRO A 452 -4.35 -6.55 10.80
C PRO A 452 -4.65 -8.05 10.58
N SER A 453 -3.71 -8.91 11.00
CA SER A 453 -3.79 -10.37 10.91
C SER A 453 -5.09 -10.98 11.48
N GLU A 454 -5.71 -10.30 12.45
CA GLU A 454 -6.97 -10.66 13.09
C GLU A 454 -8.22 -10.25 12.30
N GLN A 455 -8.07 -9.45 11.24
CA GLN A 455 -9.14 -8.96 10.36
C GLN A 455 -9.02 -9.42 8.91
N VAL A 456 -7.80 -9.63 8.40
CA VAL A 456 -7.49 -9.90 6.98
C VAL A 456 -8.40 -10.96 6.33
N ASP A 457 -8.58 -12.13 6.95
CA ASP A 457 -9.39 -13.22 6.38
C ASP A 457 -10.88 -12.84 6.26
N THR A 458 -11.38 -12.00 7.18
CA THR A 458 -12.77 -11.49 7.14
C THR A 458 -12.94 -10.41 6.08
N ILE A 459 -11.94 -9.52 5.92
CA ILE A 459 -11.92 -8.51 4.86
C ILE A 459 -11.85 -9.20 3.49
N GLN A 460 -10.95 -10.17 3.31
CA GLN A 460 -10.78 -10.95 2.08
C GLN A 460 -12.11 -11.59 1.63
N GLU A 461 -12.81 -12.30 2.52
CA GLU A 461 -14.11 -12.90 2.17
C GLU A 461 -15.17 -11.83 1.86
N LYS A 462 -15.20 -10.68 2.55
CA LYS A 462 -16.13 -9.58 2.21
C LYS A 462 -15.85 -9.03 0.81
N VAL A 463 -14.59 -8.76 0.46
CA VAL A 463 -14.17 -8.31 -0.88
C VAL A 463 -14.54 -9.35 -1.95
N LEU A 464 -14.20 -10.63 -1.74
CA LEU A 464 -14.56 -11.70 -2.67
C LEU A 464 -16.08 -11.83 -2.85
N ASN A 465 -16.88 -11.62 -1.80
CA ASN A 465 -18.34 -11.62 -1.91
C ASN A 465 -18.91 -10.41 -2.67
N VAL A 466 -18.31 -9.21 -2.54
CA VAL A 466 -18.60 -8.05 -3.39
C VAL A 466 -18.30 -8.37 -4.86
N LEU A 467 -17.10 -8.91 -5.16
CA LEU A 467 -16.70 -9.27 -6.52
C LEU A 467 -17.62 -10.35 -7.13
N ARG A 468 -18.01 -11.37 -6.35
CA ARG A 468 -18.99 -12.41 -6.77
C ARG A 468 -20.35 -11.80 -7.10
N SER A 469 -20.82 -10.86 -6.27
CA SER A 469 -22.11 -10.18 -6.44
C SER A 469 -22.14 -9.33 -7.72
N LEU A 470 -21.06 -8.59 -7.99
CA LEU A 470 -20.97 -7.69 -9.14
C LEU A 470 -20.66 -8.40 -10.47
N TYR A 471 -19.79 -9.42 -10.44
CA TYR A 471 -19.18 -9.96 -11.66
C TYR A 471 -19.50 -11.43 -11.95
N GLY A 472 -20.25 -12.10 -11.07
CA GLY A 472 -20.68 -13.50 -11.20
C GLY A 472 -19.62 -14.49 -10.69
N THR A 473 -19.50 -15.65 -11.35
CA THR A 473 -18.46 -16.63 -11.00
C THR A 473 -17.06 -16.05 -11.22
N LEU A 474 -16.18 -16.32 -10.25
CA LEU A 474 -14.78 -15.89 -10.21
C LEU A 474 -13.86 -17.11 -10.29
N ASP A 475 -12.78 -16.98 -11.03
CA ASP A 475 -11.67 -17.94 -11.08
C ASP A 475 -10.62 -17.48 -10.05
N ILE A 476 -10.77 -17.96 -8.81
CA ILE A 476 -9.98 -17.49 -7.66
C ILE A 476 -8.72 -18.37 -7.50
N HIS A 477 -7.58 -17.71 -7.43
CA HIS A 477 -6.27 -18.31 -7.14
C HIS A 477 -5.77 -17.76 -5.81
N LEU A 478 -5.33 -18.67 -4.94
CA LEU A 478 -4.80 -18.45 -3.58
C LEU A 478 -3.43 -19.13 -3.44
#